data_AF-A0A7L3X370-F1
#
_entry.id   AF-A0A7L3X370-F1
#
_cell.length_a   1.000
_cell.length_b   1.000
_cell.length_c   1.000
_cell.angle_alpha   90.00
_cell.angle_beta   90.00
_cell.angle_gamma   90.00
#
_symmetry.space_group_name_H-M   'P 1'
#
loop_
_entity.id
_entity.type
_entity.pdbx_description
1 polymer ?
#
loop_
_entity_poly.entity_id
_entity_poly.type
_entity_poly.pdbx_seq_one_letter_code
_entity_poly.pdbx_strand_id
1 'polypeptide(L)'
;MAAGGGALALLALVLLALLWRQRRAAAGGAGRVCVVVLGDLGRSPRMQYHALSLARHGHSVELLGYLRDRPHGDVLRSESIRLVPVADLQGLRVGPKLFQYVIKVIVQAIQLLYTLLKIAQPSYILLQNPPGLPSIAVAWVACLFWRSKLIIDWHNYGYTIMSLSHGRNHPLVRIAKWYEKLFGRLSDYNLCVTDAMREDLWVNCNIRAVTLYDKPASYFRETPLELQHKLFMKLAKYYEPFKP
;
A
#
# COMPACT_ATOMS: atom_id res chain seq x y z
N MET A 1 46.67 -7.25 18.68
CA MET A 1 46.37 -8.03 17.47
C MET A 1 44.86 -8.37 17.35
N ALA A 2 43.95 -7.41 17.50
CA ALA A 2 42.50 -7.66 17.53
C ALA A 2 41.70 -6.97 16.38
N ALA A 3 42.37 -6.24 15.49
CA ALA A 3 41.70 -5.47 14.42
C ALA A 3 41.36 -6.29 13.15
N GLY A 4 41.97 -7.47 12.97
CA GLY A 4 41.78 -8.29 11.76
C GLY A 4 40.47 -9.10 11.72
N GLY A 5 39.92 -9.46 12.89
CA GLY A 5 38.71 -10.29 12.98
C GLY A 5 37.43 -9.58 12.52
N GLY A 6 37.31 -8.27 12.79
CA GLY A 6 36.16 -7.47 12.38
C GLY A 6 36.05 -7.29 10.87
N ALA A 7 37.18 -7.11 10.19
CA ALA A 7 37.23 -6.95 8.74
C ALA A 7 36.87 -8.24 8.00
N LEU A 8 37.36 -9.39 8.47
CA LEU A 8 37.03 -10.71 7.91
C LEU A 8 35.56 -11.07 8.14
N ALA A 9 34.98 -10.74 9.30
CA ALA A 9 33.56 -10.93 9.56
C ALA A 9 32.68 -10.05 8.66
N LEU A 10 33.07 -8.79 8.43
CA LEU A 10 32.37 -7.89 7.50
C LEU A 10 32.45 -8.38 6.05
N LEU A 11 33.63 -8.83 5.59
CA LEU A 11 33.82 -9.42 4.27
C LEU A 11 32.99 -10.70 4.08
N ALA A 12 32.95 -11.56 5.10
CA ALA A 12 32.13 -12.77 5.09
C ALA A 12 30.63 -12.43 5.07
N LEU A 13 30.17 -11.44 5.84
CA LEU A 13 28.79 -10.97 5.82
C LEU A 13 28.41 -10.35 4.47
N VAL A 14 29.31 -9.58 3.86
CA VAL A 14 29.11 -9.01 2.51
C VAL A 14 29.08 -10.12 1.46
N LEU A 15 29.99 -11.08 1.50
CA LEU A 15 29.99 -12.24 0.60
C LEU A 15 28.75 -13.11 0.79
N LEU A 16 28.32 -13.38 2.02
CA LEU A 16 27.08 -14.09 2.31
C LEU A 16 25.86 -13.31 1.82
N ALA A 17 25.82 -11.99 2.01
CA ALA A 17 24.76 -11.14 1.49
C ALA A 17 24.75 -11.12 -0.05
N LEU A 18 25.92 -11.11 -0.70
CA LEU A 18 26.07 -11.16 -2.15
C LEU A 18 25.68 -12.53 -2.72
N LEU A 19 26.09 -13.63 -2.08
CA LEU A 19 25.72 -15.00 -2.47
C LEU A 19 24.23 -15.25 -2.23
N TRP A 20 23.68 -14.76 -1.12
CA TRP A 20 22.25 -14.82 -0.84
C TRP A 20 21.46 -13.98 -1.85
N ARG A 21 21.97 -12.80 -2.23
CA ARG A 21 21.41 -11.95 -3.30
C ARG A 21 21.49 -12.64 -4.67
N GLN A 22 22.60 -13.30 -5.01
CA GLN A 22 22.75 -14.03 -6.27
C GLN A 22 21.83 -15.26 -6.35
N ARG A 23 21.74 -16.06 -5.28
CA ARG A 23 20.82 -17.22 -5.22
C ARG A 23 19.36 -16.79 -5.33
N ARG A 24 18.97 -15.69 -4.69
CA ARG A 24 17.61 -15.14 -4.83
C ARG A 24 17.36 -14.56 -6.23
N ALA A 25 18.31 -13.82 -6.80
CA ALA A 25 18.21 -13.34 -8.17
C ALA A 25 18.08 -14.47 -9.21
N ALA A 26 18.77 -15.59 -9.01
CA ALA A 26 18.67 -16.78 -9.87
C ALA A 26 17.33 -17.51 -9.72
N ALA A 27 16.70 -17.43 -8.54
CA ALA A 27 15.37 -17.99 -8.27
C ALA A 27 14.21 -17.15 -8.83
N GLY A 28 14.51 -16.11 -9.64
CA GLY A 28 13.60 -15.25 -10.40
C GLY A 28 12.16 -15.21 -9.92
N GLY A 29 11.70 -14.08 -9.37
CA GLY A 29 10.32 -13.89 -8.92
C GLY A 29 9.26 -13.86 -10.04
N ALA A 30 9.46 -14.59 -11.13
CA ALA A 30 8.65 -14.62 -12.34
C ALA A 30 7.17 -14.77 -11.99
N GLY A 31 6.41 -13.73 -12.31
CA GLY A 31 4.96 -13.71 -12.08
C GLY A 31 4.49 -13.41 -10.65
N ARG A 32 5.38 -13.20 -9.65
CA ARG A 32 4.95 -12.80 -8.30
C ARG A 32 4.76 -11.29 -8.17
N VAL A 33 3.64 -10.88 -7.59
CA VAL A 33 3.32 -9.47 -7.32
C VAL A 33 2.98 -9.30 -5.84
N CYS A 34 3.62 -8.33 -5.17
CA CYS A 34 3.22 -7.92 -3.83
C CYS A 34 2.28 -6.72 -3.95
N VAL A 35 1.05 -6.85 -3.47
CA VAL A 35 0.06 -5.77 -3.42
C VAL A 35 0.05 -5.21 -2.00
N VAL A 36 0.42 -3.94 -1.84
CA VAL A 36 0.65 -3.30 -0.54
C VAL A 36 -0.43 -2.28 -0.23
N VAL A 37 -1.08 -2.47 0.90
CA VAL A 37 -2.04 -1.55 1.50
C VAL A 37 -1.60 -1.29 2.94
N LEU A 38 -1.09 -0.10 3.23
CA LEU A 38 -0.82 0.30 4.62
C LEU A 38 -2.13 0.78 5.27
N GLY A 39 -3.11 -0.12 5.33
CA GLY A 39 -4.49 0.10 5.73
C GLY A 39 -5.24 -1.23 5.80
N ASP A 40 -6.53 -1.16 6.17
CA ASP A 40 -7.35 -2.36 6.32
C ASP A 40 -7.74 -2.97 4.97
N LEU A 41 -7.35 -4.23 4.77
CA LEU A 41 -7.59 -4.95 3.52
C LEU A 41 -9.09 -5.10 3.26
N GLY A 42 -9.90 -5.38 4.29
CA GLY A 42 -11.36 -5.49 4.18
C GLY A 42 -12.03 -4.22 3.66
N ARG A 43 -11.41 -3.05 3.87
CA ARG A 43 -11.90 -1.74 3.42
C ARG A 43 -11.20 -1.19 2.18
N SER A 44 -10.40 -2.02 1.50
CA SER A 44 -9.60 -1.62 0.35
C SER A 44 -10.02 -2.38 -0.91
N PRO A 45 -11.26 -2.19 -1.41
CA PRO A 45 -11.83 -2.99 -2.49
C PRO A 45 -11.02 -2.89 -3.79
N ARG A 46 -10.51 -1.71 -4.15
CA ARG A 46 -9.65 -1.51 -5.34
C ARG A 46 -8.42 -2.41 -5.33
N MET A 47 -7.73 -2.50 -4.19
CA MET A 47 -6.52 -3.31 -4.08
C MET A 47 -6.83 -4.80 -4.06
N GLN A 48 -7.98 -5.17 -3.48
CA GLN A 48 -8.51 -6.53 -3.61
C GLN A 48 -8.83 -6.87 -5.08
N TYR A 49 -9.34 -5.93 -5.87
CA TYR A 49 -9.57 -6.12 -7.31
C TYR A 49 -8.28 -6.28 -8.09
N HIS A 50 -7.26 -5.48 -7.79
CA HIS A 50 -5.94 -5.66 -8.38
C HIS A 50 -5.38 -7.05 -8.05
N ALA A 51 -5.47 -7.48 -6.78
CA ALA A 51 -5.02 -8.81 -6.38
C ALA A 51 -5.78 -9.93 -7.12
N LEU A 52 -7.11 -9.85 -7.21
CA LEU A 52 -7.93 -10.82 -7.93
C LEU A 52 -7.66 -10.83 -9.44
N SER A 53 -7.49 -9.65 -10.04
CA SER A 53 -7.17 -9.53 -11.46
C SER A 53 -5.82 -10.16 -11.76
N LEU A 54 -4.80 -9.87 -10.95
CA LEU A 54 -3.47 -10.47 -11.10
C LEU A 54 -3.53 -12.00 -10.95
N ALA A 55 -4.20 -12.49 -9.91
CA ALA A 55 -4.39 -13.93 -9.68
C ALA A 55 -5.05 -14.64 -10.87
N ARG A 56 -6.12 -14.05 -11.44
CA ARG A 56 -6.81 -14.57 -12.63
C ARG A 56 -5.93 -14.62 -13.88
N HIS A 57 -4.88 -13.81 -13.95
CA HIS A 57 -3.91 -13.79 -15.04
C HIS A 57 -2.64 -14.61 -14.74
N GLY A 58 -2.72 -15.56 -13.79
CA GLY A 58 -1.64 -16.50 -13.51
C GLY A 58 -0.53 -15.95 -12.61
N HIS A 59 -0.72 -14.78 -12.00
CA HIS A 59 0.24 -14.23 -11.05
C HIS A 59 0.02 -14.76 -9.64
N SER A 60 1.12 -15.06 -8.93
CA SER A 60 1.07 -15.30 -7.48
C SER A 60 1.07 -13.96 -6.77
N VAL A 61 0.10 -13.73 -5.89
CA VAL A 61 -0.10 -12.44 -5.23
C VAL A 61 0.10 -12.56 -3.73
N GLU A 62 0.95 -11.71 -3.18
CA GLU A 62 1.03 -11.47 -1.74
C GLU A 62 0.32 -10.16 -1.42
N LEU A 63 -0.86 -10.25 -0.79
CA LEU A 63 -1.68 -9.10 -0.43
C LEU A 63 -1.40 -8.70 1.01
N LEU A 64 -0.68 -7.60 1.16
CA LEU A 64 -0.12 -7.12 2.41
C LEU A 64 -0.94 -5.95 2.96
N GLY A 65 -1.35 -6.03 4.23
CA GLY A 65 -2.07 -4.96 4.91
C GLY A 65 -2.65 -5.37 6.27
N TYR A 66 -3.49 -4.52 6.85
CA TYR A 66 -4.16 -4.81 8.13
C TYR A 66 -5.34 -5.76 7.89
N LEU A 67 -5.56 -6.70 8.81
CA LEU A 67 -6.70 -7.63 8.79
C LEU A 67 -7.64 -7.30 9.94
N ARG A 68 -8.27 -6.13 9.90
CA ARG A 68 -9.29 -5.75 10.90
C ARG A 68 -10.66 -6.25 10.47
N ASP A 69 -11.04 -5.92 9.24
CA ASP A 69 -12.28 -6.41 8.63
C ASP A 69 -11.99 -7.55 7.65
N ARG A 70 -12.98 -8.43 7.49
CA ARG A 70 -12.87 -9.60 6.61
C ARG A 70 -12.73 -9.16 5.15
N PRO A 71 -11.66 -9.56 4.43
CA PRO A 71 -11.58 -9.36 2.98
C PRO A 71 -12.70 -10.07 2.23
N HIS A 72 -12.93 -9.67 0.99
CA HIS A 72 -13.95 -10.27 0.13
C HIS A 72 -13.73 -11.77 -0.04
N GLY A 73 -14.83 -12.53 -0.13
CA GLY A 73 -14.77 -14.00 -0.18
C GLY A 73 -13.94 -14.56 -1.33
N ASP A 74 -13.91 -13.89 -2.48
CA ASP A 74 -13.08 -14.32 -3.62
C ASP A 74 -11.58 -14.21 -3.32
N VAL A 75 -11.16 -13.19 -2.56
CA VAL A 75 -9.76 -13.05 -2.14
C VAL A 75 -9.37 -14.20 -1.23
N LEU A 76 -10.27 -14.57 -0.30
CA LEU A 76 -10.04 -15.65 0.66
C LEU A 76 -10.05 -17.05 0.02
N ARG A 77 -10.80 -17.23 -1.07
CA ARG A 77 -10.89 -18.52 -1.79
C ARG A 77 -9.80 -18.72 -2.84
N SER A 78 -9.10 -17.66 -3.23
CA SER A 78 -8.11 -17.73 -4.31
C SER A 78 -6.81 -18.36 -3.81
N GLU A 79 -6.46 -19.54 -4.33
CA GLU A 79 -5.20 -20.23 -3.99
C GLU A 79 -3.95 -19.46 -4.41
N SER A 80 -4.07 -18.60 -5.43
CA SER A 80 -2.98 -17.74 -5.90
C SER A 80 -2.78 -16.47 -5.06
N ILE A 81 -3.64 -16.18 -4.09
CA ILE A 81 -3.53 -15.00 -3.22
C ILE A 81 -3.19 -15.45 -1.79
N ARG A 82 -2.06 -14.96 -1.30
CA ARG A 82 -1.64 -15.13 0.09
C ARG A 82 -1.80 -13.80 0.83
N LEU A 83 -2.57 -13.81 1.91
CA LEU A 83 -2.67 -12.67 2.82
C LEU A 83 -1.41 -12.56 3.68
N VAL A 84 -0.83 -11.36 3.72
CA VAL A 84 0.35 -11.05 4.54
C VAL A 84 -0.05 -9.99 5.58
N PRO A 85 -0.48 -10.40 6.78
CA PRO A 85 -0.94 -9.45 7.79
C PRO A 85 0.19 -8.56 8.28
N VAL A 86 -0.13 -7.29 8.45
CA VAL A 86 0.71 -6.28 9.08
C VAL A 86 0.01 -5.87 10.38
N ALA A 87 0.75 -5.87 11.49
CA ALA A 87 0.20 -5.38 12.76
C ALA A 87 -0.23 -3.92 12.63
N ASP A 88 -1.42 -3.61 13.13
CA ASP A 88 -1.90 -2.23 13.19
C ASP A 88 -1.56 -1.65 14.56
N LEU A 89 -0.49 -0.86 14.60
CA LEU A 89 -0.02 -0.25 15.83
C LEU A 89 -0.90 0.95 16.19
N GLN A 90 -1.63 0.81 17.30
CA GLN A 90 -2.22 1.95 17.97
C GLN A 90 -1.09 2.85 18.45
N GLY A 91 -1.08 4.11 18.00
CA GLY A 91 -0.02 5.06 18.34
C GLY A 91 0.14 5.25 19.85
N LEU A 92 1.29 5.80 20.26
CA LEU A 92 1.55 6.14 21.65
C LEU A 92 0.42 7.03 22.19
N ARG A 93 -0.13 6.69 23.37
CA ARG A 93 -1.24 7.43 23.98
C ARG A 93 -0.79 8.65 24.78
N VAL A 94 0.51 8.79 25.02
CA VAL A 94 1.10 9.79 25.92
C VAL A 94 2.22 10.54 25.20
N GLY A 95 2.38 11.84 25.49
CA GLY A 95 3.46 12.70 24.99
C GLY A 95 3.03 13.73 23.95
N PRO A 96 3.94 14.57 23.44
CA PRO A 96 3.63 15.59 22.43
C PRO A 96 3.14 14.96 21.11
N LYS A 97 2.07 15.50 20.52
CA LYS A 97 1.44 14.95 19.30
C LYS A 97 2.42 14.76 18.14
N LEU A 98 3.35 15.70 17.94
CA LEU A 98 4.38 15.61 16.90
C LEU A 98 5.30 14.40 17.13
N PHE A 99 5.73 14.17 18.36
CA PHE A 99 6.61 13.05 18.72
C PHE A 99 5.89 11.71 18.55
N GLN A 100 4.63 11.61 18.98
CA GLN A 100 3.80 10.42 18.76
C GLN A 100 3.67 10.11 17.26
N TYR A 101 3.43 11.13 16.42
CA TYR A 101 3.33 10.96 14.97
C TYR A 101 4.65 10.49 14.36
N VAL A 102 5.78 11.13 14.71
CA VAL A 102 7.11 10.75 14.20
C VAL A 102 7.45 9.31 14.59
N ILE A 103 7.24 8.92 15.85
CA ILE A 103 7.46 7.54 16.28
C ILE A 103 6.56 6.59 15.50
N LYS A 104 5.27 6.90 15.38
CA LYS A 104 4.33 6.06 14.64
C LYS A 104 4.81 5.83 13.21
N VAL A 105 5.23 6.89 12.52
CA VAL A 105 5.78 6.80 11.15
C VAL A 105 7.03 5.93 11.11
N ILE A 106 7.99 6.11 12.02
CA ILE A 106 9.22 5.32 12.07
C ILE A 106 8.91 3.84 12.28
N VAL A 107 8.08 3.51 13.27
CA VAL A 107 7.75 2.13 13.58
C VAL A 107 6.98 1.49 12.41
N GLN A 108 6.02 2.21 11.81
CA GLN A 108 5.33 1.73 10.60
C GLN A 108 6.29 1.52 9.44
N ALA A 109 7.29 2.38 9.25
CA ALA A 109 8.30 2.23 8.20
C ALA A 109 9.16 0.96 8.40
N ILE A 110 9.66 0.76 9.63
CA ILE A 110 10.46 -0.42 9.99
C ILE A 110 9.64 -1.68 9.80
N GLN A 111 8.40 -1.68 10.29
CA GLN A 111 7.51 -2.83 10.21
C GLN A 111 7.16 -3.17 8.76
N LEU A 112 6.81 -2.18 7.93
CA LEU A 112 6.53 -2.39 6.52
C LEU A 112 7.76 -2.93 5.78
N LEU A 113 8.94 -2.35 6.02
CA LEU A 113 10.18 -2.81 5.41
C LEU A 113 10.48 -4.25 5.81
N TYR A 114 10.41 -4.57 7.11
CA TYR A 114 10.64 -5.91 7.62
C TYR A 114 9.72 -6.95 6.98
N THR A 115 8.42 -6.65 6.87
CA THR A 115 7.47 -7.54 6.22
C THR A 115 7.78 -7.71 4.73
N LEU A 116 8.08 -6.62 4.01
CA LEU A 116 8.47 -6.66 2.59
C LEU A 116 9.77 -7.43 2.33
N LEU A 117 10.70 -7.47 3.29
CA LEU A 117 11.94 -8.23 3.17
C LEU A 117 11.79 -9.72 3.55
N LYS A 118 10.74 -10.06 4.31
CA LYS A 118 10.43 -11.43 4.73
C LYS A 118 9.66 -12.24 3.70
N ILE A 119 8.90 -11.57 2.85
CA ILE A 119 8.15 -12.23 1.78
C ILE A 119 9.08 -12.84 0.72
N ALA A 120 8.51 -13.69 -0.13
CA ALA A 120 9.26 -14.23 -1.25
C ALA A 120 9.49 -13.14 -2.32
N GLN A 121 10.61 -13.18 -3.03
CA GLN A 121 10.99 -12.11 -3.97
C GLN A 121 9.87 -11.79 -4.97
N PRO A 122 9.30 -10.56 -4.97
CA PRO A 122 8.32 -10.16 -5.96
C PRO A 122 8.99 -9.62 -7.23
N SER A 123 8.36 -9.76 -8.40
CA SER A 123 8.77 -9.01 -9.60
C SER A 123 8.27 -7.57 -9.55
N TYR A 124 7.08 -7.37 -8.97
CA TYR A 124 6.42 -6.07 -8.86
C TYR A 124 5.91 -5.84 -7.44
N ILE A 125 6.04 -4.61 -6.95
CA ILE A 125 5.36 -4.13 -5.75
C ILE A 125 4.34 -3.09 -6.19
N LEU A 126 3.05 -3.40 -6.03
CA LEU A 126 1.93 -2.50 -6.32
C LEU A 126 1.45 -1.85 -5.02
N LEU A 127 1.75 -0.57 -4.83
CA LEU A 127 1.45 0.18 -3.61
C LEU A 127 0.22 1.06 -3.79
N GLN A 128 -0.72 0.97 -2.85
CA GLN A 128 -1.81 1.94 -2.72
C GLN A 128 -1.30 3.27 -2.14
N ASN A 129 -1.62 4.40 -2.79
CA ASN A 129 -1.49 5.73 -2.21
C ASN A 129 -2.87 6.42 -2.16
N PRO A 130 -3.34 6.92 -0.99
CA PRO A 130 -2.69 6.96 0.33
C PRO A 130 -2.80 5.67 1.17
N PRO A 131 -2.00 5.54 2.27
CA PRO A 131 -1.03 6.52 2.77
C PRO A 131 0.32 6.44 2.04
N GLY A 132 0.79 7.57 1.52
CA GLY A 132 2.05 7.66 0.79
C GLY A 132 3.29 7.69 1.69
N LEU A 133 3.20 8.37 2.84
CA LEU A 133 4.27 8.47 3.83
C LEU A 133 4.01 7.48 4.97
N PRO A 134 4.95 6.60 5.36
CA PRO A 134 6.30 6.38 4.80
C PRO A 134 6.34 5.37 3.63
N SER A 135 5.17 4.86 3.21
CA SER A 135 5.03 3.65 2.40
C SER A 135 5.78 3.69 1.07
N ILE A 136 5.76 4.82 0.34
CA ILE A 136 6.37 4.92 -0.99
C ILE A 136 7.90 4.76 -0.90
N ALA A 137 8.54 5.48 0.03
CA ALA A 137 9.99 5.36 0.22
C ALA A 137 10.38 3.94 0.65
N VAL A 138 9.62 3.33 1.56
CA VAL A 138 9.89 1.97 2.04
C VAL A 138 9.72 0.94 0.93
N ALA A 139 8.65 1.04 0.13
CA ALA A 139 8.41 0.17 -1.01
C ALA A 139 9.49 0.32 -2.08
N TRP A 140 9.96 1.55 -2.32
CA TRP A 140 11.07 1.82 -3.23
C TRP A 140 12.38 1.17 -2.74
N VAL A 141 12.73 1.32 -1.46
CA VAL A 141 13.90 0.64 -0.86
C VAL A 141 13.78 -0.87 -0.98
N ALA A 142 12.60 -1.44 -0.72
CA ALA A 142 12.35 -2.86 -0.91
C ALA A 142 12.54 -3.28 -2.39
N CYS A 143 12.08 -2.47 -3.35
CA CYS A 143 12.32 -2.72 -4.77
C CYS A 143 13.80 -2.72 -5.13
N LEU A 144 14.61 -1.81 -4.58
CA LEU A 144 16.07 -1.82 -4.78
C LEU A 144 16.72 -3.10 -4.26
N PHE A 145 16.29 -3.56 -3.08
CA PHE A 145 16.77 -4.78 -2.47
C PHE A 145 16.44 -6.02 -3.31
N TRP A 146 15.18 -6.12 -3.74
CA TRP A 146 14.66 -7.25 -4.50
C TRP A 146 14.90 -7.18 -6.00
N ARG A 147 15.38 -6.04 -6.51
CA ARG A 147 15.41 -5.71 -7.95
C ARG A 147 14.01 -5.81 -8.59
N SER A 148 12.99 -5.45 -7.83
CA SER A 148 11.60 -5.41 -8.29
C SER A 148 11.29 -4.06 -8.93
N LYS A 149 10.13 -3.99 -9.60
CA LYS A 149 9.57 -2.75 -10.12
C LYS A 149 8.49 -2.21 -9.19
N LEU A 150 8.52 -0.92 -8.92
CA LEU A 150 7.53 -0.23 -8.08
C LEU A 150 6.40 0.32 -8.96
N ILE A 151 5.17 -0.05 -8.64
CA ILE A 151 3.94 0.51 -9.22
C ILE A 151 3.22 1.26 -8.10
N ILE A 152 2.91 2.54 -8.31
CA ILE A 152 2.09 3.32 -7.36
C ILE A 152 0.69 3.52 -7.94
N ASP A 153 -0.33 3.14 -7.19
CA ASP A 153 -1.72 3.38 -7.51
C ASP A 153 -2.26 4.58 -6.73
N TRP A 154 -2.42 5.71 -7.43
CA TRP A 154 -2.80 7.01 -6.88
C TRP A 154 -4.32 7.15 -6.81
N HIS A 155 -4.87 7.11 -5.59
CA HIS A 155 -6.30 7.29 -5.31
C HIS A 155 -6.61 8.71 -4.84
N ASN A 156 -5.64 9.33 -4.16
CA ASN A 156 -5.63 10.71 -3.72
C ASN A 156 -4.18 11.11 -3.39
N TYR A 157 -3.95 12.39 -3.10
CA TYR A 157 -2.70 12.84 -2.52
C TYR A 157 -2.78 12.77 -0.99
N GLY A 158 -1.82 12.16 -0.32
CA GLY A 158 -1.82 12.12 1.14
C GLY A 158 -1.68 13.51 1.74
N TYR A 159 -0.90 14.39 1.10
CA TYR A 159 -0.76 15.79 1.53
C TYR A 159 -2.06 16.60 1.45
N THR A 160 -2.95 16.34 0.48
CA THR A 160 -4.24 17.05 0.40
C THR A 160 -5.16 16.61 1.52
N ILE A 161 -5.22 15.31 1.82
CA ILE A 161 -5.98 14.77 2.95
C ILE A 161 -5.47 15.36 4.27
N MET A 162 -4.15 15.38 4.47
CA MET A 162 -3.56 15.97 5.68
C MET A 162 -3.83 17.48 5.80
N SER A 163 -3.95 18.18 4.67
CA SER A 163 -4.28 19.60 4.65
C SER A 163 -5.69 19.91 5.15
N LEU A 164 -6.62 18.95 5.13
CA LEU A 164 -7.96 19.11 5.69
C LEU A 164 -7.92 19.26 7.21
N SER A 165 -6.97 18.60 7.89
CA SER A 165 -6.84 18.66 9.35
C SER A 165 -5.88 19.75 9.84
N HIS A 166 -4.82 20.06 9.09
CA HIS A 166 -3.75 20.97 9.53
C HIS A 166 -3.76 22.33 8.81
N GLY A 167 -4.51 22.46 7.71
CA GLY A 167 -4.46 23.62 6.83
C GLY A 167 -3.36 23.52 5.76
N ARG A 168 -3.61 24.13 4.60
CA ARG A 168 -2.74 24.04 3.40
C ARG A 168 -1.33 24.60 3.60
N ASN A 169 -1.19 25.64 4.42
CA ASN A 169 0.08 26.33 4.65
C ASN A 169 0.92 25.70 5.77
N HIS A 170 0.42 24.64 6.42
CA HIS A 170 1.11 23.99 7.52
C HIS A 170 2.43 23.34 7.05
N PRO A 171 3.55 23.51 7.78
CA PRO A 171 4.86 22.96 7.38
C PRO A 171 4.83 21.46 7.08
N LEU A 172 4.13 20.66 7.90
CA LEU A 172 3.99 19.21 7.66
C LEU A 172 3.33 18.89 6.31
N VAL A 173 2.34 19.68 5.89
CA VAL A 173 1.66 19.50 4.59
C VAL A 173 2.61 19.79 3.44
N ARG A 174 3.43 20.84 3.56
CA ARG A 174 4.46 21.18 2.56
C ARG A 174 5.52 20.08 2.45
N ILE A 175 5.95 19.53 3.60
CA ILE A 175 6.90 18.40 3.66
C ILE A 175 6.31 17.16 3.00
N ALA A 176 5.08 16.77 3.34
CA ALA A 176 4.44 15.60 2.73
C ALA A 176 4.20 15.79 1.22
N LYS A 177 3.83 17.00 0.78
CA LYS A 177 3.70 17.32 -0.65
C LYS A 177 5.03 17.13 -1.38
N TRP A 178 6.12 17.66 -0.82
CA TRP A 178 7.46 17.46 -1.36
C TRP A 178 7.86 15.98 -1.38
N TYR A 179 7.60 15.26 -0.28
CA TYR A 179 7.90 13.83 -0.15
C TYR A 179 7.17 13.00 -1.21
N GLU A 180 5.85 13.17 -1.35
CA GLU A 180 5.06 12.42 -2.33
C GLU A 180 5.52 12.72 -3.76
N LYS A 181 5.82 13.99 -4.06
CA LYS A 181 6.34 14.38 -5.38
C LYS A 181 7.72 13.78 -5.65
N LEU A 182 8.61 13.75 -4.67
CA LEU A 182 9.95 13.19 -4.82
C LEU A 182 9.89 11.66 -4.99
N PHE A 183 9.33 10.96 -4.02
CA PHE A 183 9.31 9.49 -4.02
C PHE A 183 8.35 8.93 -5.07
N GLY A 184 7.29 9.67 -5.41
CA GLY A 184 6.40 9.31 -6.51
C GLY A 184 7.09 9.30 -7.87
N ARG A 185 8.14 10.11 -8.09
CA ARG A 185 8.96 10.08 -9.32
C ARG A 185 9.89 8.88 -9.40
N LEU A 186 10.16 8.23 -8.27
CA LEU A 186 11.09 7.11 -8.19
C LEU A 186 10.41 5.77 -8.51
N SER A 187 9.08 5.75 -8.73
CA SER A 187 8.37 4.57 -9.20
C SER A 187 8.62 4.30 -10.67
N ASP A 188 8.55 3.03 -11.06
CA ASP A 188 8.69 2.61 -12.45
C ASP A 188 7.39 2.85 -13.23
N TYR A 189 6.24 2.62 -12.58
CA TYR A 189 4.92 2.77 -13.18
C TYR A 189 3.93 3.42 -12.22
N ASN A 190 2.92 4.10 -12.76
CA ASN A 190 1.89 4.75 -11.95
C ASN A 190 0.51 4.51 -12.56
N LEU A 191 -0.46 4.28 -11.69
CA LEU A 191 -1.88 4.16 -12.00
C LEU A 191 -2.61 5.28 -11.27
N CYS A 192 -3.71 5.79 -11.81
CA CYS A 192 -4.52 6.79 -11.11
C CYS A 192 -6.01 6.64 -11.37
N VAL A 193 -6.84 7.17 -10.46
CA VAL A 193 -8.30 7.01 -10.50
C VAL A 193 -9.00 7.85 -11.58
N THR A 194 -8.41 8.95 -12.04
CA THR A 194 -9.04 9.87 -13.00
C THR A 194 -8.03 10.50 -13.97
N ASP A 195 -8.53 10.93 -15.13
CA ASP A 195 -7.74 11.69 -16.11
C ASP A 195 -7.29 13.06 -15.59
N ALA A 196 -8.10 13.71 -14.74
CA ALA A 196 -7.70 14.94 -14.08
C ALA A 196 -6.50 14.73 -13.15
N MET A 197 -6.48 13.62 -12.40
CA MET A 197 -5.33 13.26 -11.56
C MET A 197 -4.12 12.86 -12.41
N ARG A 198 -4.32 12.17 -13.54
CA ARG A 198 -3.23 11.87 -14.49
C ARG A 198 -2.54 13.15 -14.95
N GLU A 199 -3.32 14.14 -15.35
CA GLU A 199 -2.79 15.43 -15.81
C GLU A 199 -2.07 16.19 -14.69
N ASP A 200 -2.64 16.23 -13.48
CA ASP A 200 -1.98 16.85 -12.33
C ASP A 200 -0.67 16.15 -11.96
N LEU A 201 -0.65 14.82 -11.94
CA LEU A 201 0.57 14.04 -11.74
C LEU A 201 1.65 14.36 -12.78
N TRP A 202 1.25 14.53 -14.05
CA TRP A 202 2.17 14.89 -15.11
C TRP A 202 2.70 16.32 -14.95
N VAL A 203 1.82 17.32 -14.92
CA VAL A 203 2.19 18.74 -14.90
C VAL A 203 2.86 19.13 -13.59
N ASN A 204 2.26 18.78 -12.46
CA ASN A 204 2.70 19.24 -11.15
C ASN A 204 3.72 18.33 -10.51
N CYS A 205 3.70 17.03 -10.83
CA CYS A 205 4.62 16.06 -10.23
C CYS A 205 5.64 15.50 -11.22
N ASN A 206 5.56 15.71 -12.53
CA ASN A 206 6.39 15.03 -13.54
C ASN A 206 6.34 13.50 -13.40
N ILE A 207 5.14 12.97 -13.14
CA ILE A 207 4.85 11.55 -12.97
C ILE A 207 3.92 11.14 -14.11
N ARG A 208 4.36 10.18 -14.93
CA ARG A 208 3.50 9.59 -15.97
C ARG A 208 2.66 8.48 -15.35
N ALA A 209 1.34 8.59 -15.49
CA ALA A 209 0.39 7.62 -14.98
C ALA A 209 -0.59 7.16 -16.06
N VAL A 210 -1.15 5.97 -15.88
CA VAL A 210 -2.26 5.44 -16.67
C VAL A 210 -3.53 5.53 -15.84
N THR A 211 -4.58 6.09 -16.42
CA THR A 211 -5.88 6.17 -15.73
C THR A 211 -6.55 4.80 -15.71
N LEU A 212 -6.83 4.32 -14.50
CA LEU A 212 -7.73 3.21 -14.23
C LEU A 212 -8.86 3.73 -13.35
N TYR A 213 -10.02 3.99 -13.95
CA TYR A 213 -11.19 4.45 -13.23
C TYR A 213 -11.65 3.42 -12.19
N ASP A 214 -12.08 3.92 -11.03
CA ASP A 214 -12.80 3.09 -10.07
C ASP A 214 -14.10 2.61 -10.68
N LYS A 215 -14.18 1.30 -10.90
CA LYS A 215 -15.42 0.63 -11.30
C LYS A 215 -15.84 -0.31 -10.17
N PRO A 216 -17.12 -0.32 -9.79
CA PRO A 216 -17.63 -1.33 -8.86
C PRO A 216 -17.38 -2.71 -9.47
N ALA A 217 -16.98 -3.69 -8.65
CA ALA A 217 -16.89 -5.06 -9.14
C ALA A 217 -18.26 -5.59 -9.54
N SER A 218 -18.27 -6.60 -10.41
CA SER A 218 -19.49 -7.21 -10.96
C SER A 218 -20.43 -7.83 -9.93
N TYR A 219 -19.96 -8.04 -8.69
CA TYR A 219 -20.78 -8.49 -7.56
C TYR A 219 -21.45 -7.34 -6.80
N PHE A 220 -21.01 -6.09 -6.99
CA PHE A 220 -21.72 -4.93 -6.49
C PHE A 220 -22.92 -4.70 -7.41
N ARG A 221 -24.07 -5.17 -6.95
CA ARG A 221 -25.34 -5.13 -7.67
C ARG A 221 -26.38 -4.43 -6.83
N GLU A 222 -27.49 -4.07 -7.45
CA GLU A 222 -28.64 -3.58 -6.71
C GLU A 222 -29.02 -4.56 -5.60
N THR A 223 -29.27 -4.01 -4.41
CA THR A 223 -29.65 -4.80 -3.24
C THR A 223 -31.00 -5.45 -3.51
N PRO A 224 -31.24 -6.73 -3.17
CA PRO A 224 -32.55 -7.36 -3.38
C PRO A 224 -33.68 -6.58 -2.72
N LEU A 225 -34.87 -6.52 -3.34
CA LEU A 225 -36.02 -5.73 -2.88
C LEU A 225 -36.35 -5.98 -1.40
N GLU A 226 -36.29 -7.22 -0.95
CA GLU A 226 -36.55 -7.59 0.44
C GLU A 226 -35.55 -6.93 1.41
N LEU A 227 -34.26 -6.91 1.06
CA LEU A 227 -33.23 -6.24 1.86
C LEU A 227 -33.37 -4.72 1.79
N GLN A 228 -33.74 -4.16 0.63
CA GLN A 228 -34.05 -2.74 0.51
C GLN A 228 -35.21 -2.36 1.45
N HIS A 229 -36.32 -3.11 1.41
CA HIS A 229 -37.46 -2.88 2.29
C HIS A 229 -37.07 -2.97 3.77
N LYS A 230 -36.33 -4.01 4.18
CA LYS A 230 -35.82 -4.14 5.55
C LYS A 230 -34.95 -2.96 5.97
N LEU A 231 -34.08 -2.48 5.07
CA LEU A 231 -33.24 -1.31 5.32
C LEU A 231 -34.09 -0.04 5.49
N PHE A 232 -35.04 0.22 4.59
CA PHE A 232 -35.90 1.40 4.67
C PHE A 232 -36.78 1.39 5.92
N MET A 233 -37.39 0.26 6.26
CA MET A 233 -38.15 0.10 7.51
C MET A 233 -37.28 0.30 8.76
N LYS A 234 -35.99 -0.06 8.70
CA LYS A 234 -35.04 0.24 9.78
C LYS A 234 -34.73 1.73 9.85
N LEU A 235 -34.48 2.40 8.73
CA LEU A 235 -34.18 3.83 8.67
C LEU A 235 -35.38 4.69 9.09
N ALA A 236 -36.60 4.29 8.73
CA ALA A 236 -37.87 4.93 9.09
C ALA A 236 -38.03 5.15 10.61
N LYS A 237 -37.44 4.26 11.43
CA LYS A 237 -37.47 4.37 12.90
C LYS A 237 -36.70 5.56 13.43
N TYR A 238 -35.70 6.03 12.69
CA TYR A 238 -34.75 7.05 13.14
C TYR A 238 -34.80 8.33 12.33
N TYR A 239 -35.26 8.26 11.07
CA TYR A 239 -35.18 9.34 10.12
C TYR A 239 -36.54 9.60 9.47
N GLU A 240 -37.02 10.83 9.63
CA GLU A 240 -38.31 11.30 9.13
C GLU A 240 -38.50 11.11 7.62
N PRO A 241 -37.50 11.35 6.74
CA PRO A 241 -37.64 11.15 5.30
C PRO A 241 -37.93 9.70 4.86
N PHE A 242 -37.74 8.73 5.75
CA PHE A 242 -37.95 7.31 5.45
C PHE A 242 -39.23 6.77 6.10
N LYS A 243 -40.00 7.60 6.82
CA LYS A 243 -41.30 7.18 7.35
C LYS A 243 -42.29 6.97 6.20
N PRO A 244 -43.11 5.90 6.24
CA PRO A 244 -44.13 5.64 5.25
C PRO A 244 -45.26 6.68 5.28
#